data_AF-A0A0S6X535-F1
#
_entry.id   AF-A0A0S6X535-F1
#
_cell.length_a   1.000
_cell.length_b   1.000
_cell.length_c   1.000
_cell.angle_alpha   90.00
_cell.angle_beta   90.00
_cell.angle_gamma   90.00
#
_symmetry.space_group_name_H-M   'P 1'
#
loop_
_entity.id
_entity.type
_entity.pdbx_description
1 polymer ?
#
loop_
_entity_poly.entity_id
_entity_poly.type
_entity_poly.pdbx_seq_one_letter_code
_entity_poly.pdbx_strand_id
1 'polypeptide(L)'
;MTVRVAVNFLPEQSRIEAGKWFWVYHIRIENGTEGTIKLMSRHWRITDGNGEVSVVDGDGVVGEQPVLAPGASHDYVSGCPLPTPQGSMEGHYIFRCDDGSELQTQIPFFPLAAPATAG
;
A
#
# COMPACT_ATOMS: atom_id res chain seq x y z
N MET A 1 -10.41 -10.90 6.32
CA MET A 1 -9.41 -10.26 5.44
C MET A 1 -8.23 -9.81 6.27
N THR A 2 -7.02 -10.05 5.78
CA THR A 2 -5.80 -9.59 6.42
C THR A 2 -4.90 -8.93 5.38
N VAL A 3 -4.34 -7.77 5.71
CA VAL A 3 -3.37 -7.05 4.87
C VAL A 3 -2.08 -6.92 5.68
N ARG A 4 -0.98 -7.43 5.13
CA ARG A 4 0.35 -7.30 5.72
C ARG A 4 1.20 -6.42 4.84
N VAL A 5 1.99 -5.55 5.47
CA VAL A 5 2.86 -4.62 4.77
C VAL A 5 4.28 -4.80 5.30
N ALA A 6 5.24 -4.88 4.38
CA ALA A 6 6.66 -4.72 4.66
C ALA A 6 7.18 -3.55 3.82
N VAL A 7 7.99 -2.68 4.39
CA VAL A 7 8.46 -1.47 3.69
C VAL A 7 9.95 -1.26 3.91
N ASN A 8 10.64 -0.91 2.83
CA ASN A 8 12.08 -0.70 2.81
C ASN A 8 12.38 0.66 2.15
N PHE A 9 13.25 1.44 2.80
CA PHE A 9 13.86 2.62 2.18
C PHE A 9 14.89 2.19 1.12
N LEU A 10 14.87 2.81 -0.06
CA LEU A 10 15.83 2.55 -1.13
C LEU A 10 16.76 3.76 -1.36
N PRO A 11 17.97 3.77 -0.78
CA PRO A 11 18.91 4.87 -0.94
C PRO A 11 19.36 5.03 -2.40
N GLU A 12 19.55 3.94 -3.14
CA GLU A 12 20.00 3.95 -4.53
C GLU A 12 19.01 4.59 -5.51
N GLN A 13 17.71 4.57 -5.20
CA GLN A 13 16.66 5.23 -5.99
C GLN A 13 16.30 6.63 -5.46
N SER A 14 16.86 6.99 -4.31
CA SER A 14 16.66 8.30 -3.68
C SER A 14 17.69 9.32 -4.21
N ARG A 15 17.31 10.59 -4.19
CA ARG A 15 18.23 11.72 -4.35
C ARG A 15 18.17 12.56 -3.08
N ILE A 16 18.83 12.06 -2.03
CA ILE A 16 18.79 12.61 -0.67
C ILE A 16 19.17 14.10 -0.66
N GLU A 17 20.26 14.46 -1.33
CA GLU A 17 20.72 15.86 -1.50
C GLU A 17 19.69 16.78 -2.18
N ALA A 18 18.75 16.21 -2.93
CA ALA A 18 17.68 16.94 -3.61
C ALA A 18 16.33 16.83 -2.87
N GLY A 19 16.31 16.30 -1.64
CA GLY A 19 15.10 16.08 -0.85
C GLY A 19 14.15 15.05 -1.45
N LYS A 20 14.63 14.13 -2.31
CA LYS A 20 13.79 13.09 -2.93
C LYS A 20 14.11 11.74 -2.31
N TRP A 21 13.12 11.18 -1.63
CA TRP A 21 13.25 9.95 -0.87
C TRP A 21 12.32 8.89 -1.45
N PHE A 22 12.78 7.65 -1.54
CA PHE A 22 12.03 6.58 -2.18
C PHE A 22 11.93 5.35 -1.29
N TRP A 23 10.72 4.84 -1.11
CA TRP A 23 10.44 3.58 -0.44
C TRP A 23 9.83 2.59 -1.42
N VAL A 24 10.13 1.32 -1.19
CA VAL A 24 9.40 0.20 -1.79
C VAL A 24 8.66 -0.52 -0.68
N TYR A 25 7.38 -0.80 -0.93
CA TYR A 25 6.55 -1.59 -0.04
C TYR A 25 6.09 -2.87 -0.73
N HIS A 26 6.06 -3.94 0.03
CA HIS A 26 5.51 -5.24 -0.32
C HIS A 26 4.21 -5.44 0.47
N ILE A 27 3.11 -5.69 -0.23
CA ILE A 27 1.81 -5.94 0.38
C ILE A 27 1.38 -7.37 0.08
N ARG A 28 0.94 -8.05 1.14
CA ARG A 28 0.28 -9.34 1.07
C ARG A 28 -1.17 -9.18 1.51
N ILE A 29 -2.10 -9.56 0.64
CA ILE A 29 -3.54 -9.55 0.87
C ILE A 29 -3.98 -11.00 1.03
N GLU A 30 -4.64 -11.34 2.14
CA GLU A 30 -5.05 -12.70 2.48
C GLU A 30 -6.57 -12.77 2.64
N ASN A 31 -7.22 -13.62 1.84
CA ASN A 31 -8.65 -13.87 1.93
C ASN A 31 -8.98 -14.88 3.03
N GLY A 32 -9.28 -14.37 4.22
CA GLY A 32 -9.79 -15.15 5.35
C GLY A 32 -11.32 -15.25 5.43
N THR A 33 -12.04 -14.89 4.37
CA THR A 33 -13.51 -15.06 4.29
C THR A 33 -13.86 -16.44 3.72
N GLU A 34 -15.14 -16.81 3.78
CA GLU A 34 -15.63 -18.09 3.23
C GLU A 34 -15.95 -18.03 1.73
N GLY A 35 -15.99 -16.84 1.14
CA GLY A 35 -16.34 -16.62 -0.27
C GLY A 35 -15.14 -16.19 -1.13
N THR A 36 -15.28 -16.27 -2.45
CA THR A 36 -14.32 -15.67 -3.37
C THR A 36 -14.57 -14.16 -3.42
N ILE A 37 -13.48 -13.39 -3.48
CA ILE A 37 -13.53 -11.93 -3.58
C ILE A 37 -12.63 -11.45 -4.72
N LYS A 38 -13.01 -10.35 -5.36
CA LYS A 38 -12.20 -9.68 -6.37
C LYS A 38 -11.81 -8.29 -5.88
N LEU A 39 -10.52 -7.96 -5.92
CA LEU A 39 -10.04 -6.61 -5.62
C LEU A 39 -10.47 -5.67 -6.76
N MET A 40 -11.24 -4.65 -6.43
CA MET A 40 -11.78 -3.71 -7.42
C MET A 40 -10.95 -2.43 -7.48
N SER A 41 -10.70 -1.81 -6.33
CA SER A 41 -9.98 -0.55 -6.24
C SER A 41 -9.20 -0.41 -4.94
N ARG A 42 -8.30 0.57 -4.92
CA ARG A 42 -7.50 0.97 -3.77
C ARG A 42 -7.67 2.46 -3.52
N HIS A 43 -7.63 2.82 -2.25
CA HIS A 43 -7.52 4.19 -1.77
C HIS A 43 -6.32 4.28 -0.85
N TRP A 44 -5.40 5.20 -1.16
CA TRP A 44 -4.24 5.49 -0.33
C TRP A 44 -4.31 6.91 0.20
N ARG A 45 -3.99 7.06 1.48
CA ARG A 45 -3.69 8.32 2.15
C ARG A 45 -2.21 8.30 2.51
N ILE A 46 -1.45 9.22 1.94
CA ILE A 46 -0.01 9.34 2.11
C ILE A 46 0.23 10.68 2.81
N THR A 47 0.84 10.65 4.00
CA THR A 47 1.19 11.87 4.74
C THR A 47 2.70 12.00 4.79
N ASP A 48 3.23 13.12 4.31
CA ASP A 48 4.67 13.39 4.34
C ASP A 48 5.13 13.90 5.73
N GLY A 49 6.44 14.10 5.90
CA GLY A 49 7.03 14.58 7.15
C GLY A 49 6.65 16.01 7.55
N ASN A 50 6.08 16.80 6.63
CA ASN A 50 5.56 18.14 6.90
C ASN A 50 4.07 18.14 7.25
N GLY A 51 3.42 16.97 7.19
CA GLY A 51 1.98 16.82 7.41
C GLY A 51 1.14 17.06 6.16
N GLU A 52 1.75 17.22 4.98
CA GLU A 52 1.02 17.33 3.72
C GLU A 52 0.42 15.96 3.35
N VAL A 53 -0.85 15.96 2.97
CA VAL A 53 -1.62 14.74 2.67
C VAL A 53 -1.87 14.65 1.18
N SER A 54 -1.42 13.56 0.58
CA SER A 54 -1.75 13.16 -0.79
C SER A 54 -2.68 11.97 -0.77
N VAL A 55 -3.69 11.99 -1.64
CA VAL A 55 -4.63 10.87 -1.84
C VAL A 55 -4.39 10.25 -3.21
N VAL A 56 -4.32 8.93 -3.24
CA VAL A 56 -4.17 8.16 -4.48
C VAL A 56 -5.25 7.10 -4.55
N ASP A 57 -6.22 7.32 -5.42
CA ASP A 57 -7.25 6.36 -5.79
C ASP A 57 -6.92 5.67 -7.11
N GLY A 58 -7.35 4.42 -7.28
CA GLY A 58 -7.28 3.77 -8.57
C GLY A 58 -7.82 2.35 -8.57
N ASP A 59 -8.08 1.85 -9.77
CA ASP A 59 -8.53 0.48 -9.97
C ASP A 59 -7.41 -0.51 -9.72
N GLY A 60 -7.76 -1.61 -9.06
CA GLY A 60 -6.87 -2.73 -8.84
C GLY A 60 -5.65 -2.38 -7.98
N VAL A 61 -4.61 -3.20 -8.13
CA VAL A 61 -3.25 -2.99 -7.62
C VAL A 61 -2.29 -3.29 -8.75
N VAL A 62 -1.30 -2.42 -8.98
CA VAL A 62 -0.26 -2.60 -10.03
C VAL A 62 -0.78 -2.97 -11.44
N GLY A 63 -2.00 -2.54 -11.79
CA GLY A 63 -2.64 -2.83 -13.08
C GLY A 63 -3.48 -4.12 -13.09
N GLU A 64 -3.60 -4.81 -11.97
CA GLU A 64 -4.33 -6.07 -11.83
C GLU A 64 -5.52 -5.94 -10.86
N GLN A 65 -6.57 -6.73 -11.10
CA GLN A 65 -7.70 -6.89 -10.19
C GLN A 65 -7.79 -8.35 -9.73
N PRO A 66 -6.93 -8.77 -8.78
CA PRO A 66 -6.81 -10.16 -8.38
C PRO A 66 -8.12 -10.71 -7.82
N VAL A 67 -8.40 -11.97 -8.15
CA VAL A 67 -9.50 -12.77 -7.59
C VAL A 67 -8.89 -13.73 -6.57
N LEU A 68 -9.42 -13.71 -5.34
CA LEU A 68 -8.91 -14.48 -4.21
C LEU A 68 -9.98 -15.44 -3.72
N ALA A 69 -9.78 -16.74 -3.94
CA ALA A 69 -10.57 -17.79 -3.31
C ALA A 69 -10.36 -17.80 -1.78
N PRO A 70 -11.22 -18.47 -0.99
CA PRO A 70 -11.01 -18.66 0.44
C PRO A 70 -9.62 -19.26 0.74
N GLY A 71 -8.88 -18.63 1.65
CA GLY A 71 -7.52 -19.01 2.03
C GLY A 71 -6.41 -18.58 1.05
N ALA A 72 -6.77 -18.02 -0.11
CA ALA A 72 -5.78 -17.54 -1.09
C ALA A 72 -5.16 -16.20 -0.67
N SER A 73 -3.98 -15.92 -1.21
CA SER A 73 -3.29 -14.64 -1.04
C SER A 73 -2.84 -14.07 -2.37
N HIS A 74 -2.66 -12.74 -2.40
CA HIS A 74 -1.97 -12.04 -3.49
C HIS A 74 -0.93 -11.11 -2.91
N ASP A 75 0.25 -11.12 -3.52
CA ASP A 75 1.43 -10.38 -3.09
C ASP A 75 1.84 -9.44 -4.22
N TYR A 76 2.11 -8.17 -3.91
CA TYR A 76 2.59 -7.21 -4.90
C TYR A 76 3.57 -6.22 -4.28
N VAL A 77 4.39 -5.61 -5.14
CA VAL A 77 5.40 -4.61 -4.78
C VAL A 77 5.14 -3.33 -5.54
N SER A 78 5.25 -2.19 -4.85
CA SER A 78 5.15 -0.86 -5.48
C SER A 78 6.00 0.15 -4.71
N GLY A 79 6.12 1.35 -5.26
CA GLY A 79 6.96 2.43 -4.73
C GLY A 79 6.16 3.61 -4.19
N CYS A 80 6.76 4.34 -3.26
CA CYS A 80 6.26 5.62 -2.74
C CYS A 80 7.42 6.63 -2.70
N PRO A 81 7.44 7.63 -3.60
CA PRO A 81 8.32 8.79 -3.45
C PRO A 81 7.76 9.77 -2.42
N LEU A 82 8.63 10.35 -1.58
CA LEU A 82 8.29 11.50 -0.72
C LEU A 82 9.32 12.63 -0.84
N PRO A 83 8.90 13.89 -0.61
CA PRO A 83 9.79 15.05 -0.53
C PRO A 83 10.50 15.17 0.84
N THR A 84 10.30 14.21 1.75
CA THR A 84 10.78 14.24 3.13
C THR A 84 11.35 12.88 3.54
N PRO A 85 12.30 12.82 4.50
CA PRO A 85 12.92 11.56 4.96
C PRO A 85 11.98 10.68 5.77
N GLN A 86 10.80 11.19 6.10
CA GLN A 86 9.81 10.52 6.92
C GLN A 86 8.40 10.81 6.41
N GLY A 87 7.48 9.91 6.68
CA GLY A 87 6.07 10.03 6.35
C GLY A 87 5.31 8.80 6.80
N SER A 88 4.13 8.59 6.24
CA SER A 88 3.30 7.44 6.54
C SER A 88 2.32 7.17 5.42
N MET A 89 1.85 5.93 5.37
CA MET A 89 0.81 5.50 4.45
C MET A 89 -0.24 4.68 5.21
N GLU A 90 -1.48 4.87 4.82
CA GLU A 90 -2.63 4.10 5.26
C GLU A 90 -3.70 4.13 4.16
N GLY A 91 -4.76 3.33 4.28
CA GLY A 91 -5.79 3.35 3.27
C GLY A 91 -6.75 2.18 3.38
N HIS A 92 -7.40 1.86 2.26
CA HIS A 92 -8.27 0.70 2.17
C HIS A 92 -8.37 0.18 0.75
N TYR A 93 -8.77 -1.09 0.63
CA TYR A 93 -9.20 -1.71 -0.61
C TYR A 93 -10.71 -1.89 -0.60
N ILE A 94 -11.30 -1.80 -1.79
CA ILE A 94 -12.68 -2.24 -2.04
C ILE A 94 -12.63 -3.55 -2.82
N PHE A 95 -13.28 -4.57 -2.27
CA PHE A 95 -13.47 -5.86 -2.90
C PHE A 95 -14.93 -6.05 -3.30
N ARG A 96 -15.17 -6.87 -4.32
CA ARG A 96 -16.48 -7.40 -4.66
C ARG A 96 -16.55 -8.88 -4.30
N CYS A 97 -17.58 -9.28 -3.57
CA CYS A 97 -17.87 -10.66 -3.20
C CYS A 97 -18.67 -11.38 -4.29
N ASP A 98 -18.75 -12.71 -4.21
CA ASP A 98 -19.52 -13.54 -5.15
C ASP A 98 -21.02 -13.20 -5.22
N ASP A 99 -21.60 -12.73 -4.11
CA ASP A 99 -23.00 -12.29 -4.02
C ASP A 99 -23.22 -10.88 -4.60
N GLY A 100 -22.17 -10.24 -5.12
CA GLY A 100 -22.19 -8.89 -5.65
C GLY A 100 -22.05 -7.78 -4.60
N SER A 101 -22.01 -8.11 -3.31
CA SER A 101 -21.78 -7.14 -2.24
C SER A 101 -20.34 -6.60 -2.27
N GLU A 102 -20.14 -5.45 -1.61
CA GLU A 102 -18.82 -4.86 -1.46
C GLU A 102 -18.26 -5.09 -0.07
N LEU A 103 -16.96 -5.36 -0.01
CA LEU A 103 -16.21 -5.54 1.21
C LEU A 103 -15.04 -4.55 1.24
N GLN A 104 -15.06 -3.62 2.20
CA GLN A 104 -13.95 -2.73 2.45
C GLN A 104 -12.97 -3.35 3.44
N THR A 105 -11.66 -3.36 3.11
CA THR A 105 -10.60 -3.84 4.00
C THR A 105 -9.57 -2.75 4.22
N GLN A 106 -9.25 -2.45 5.47
CA GLN A 106 -8.24 -1.45 5.81
C GLN A 106 -6.83 -1.95 5.45
N ILE A 107 -6.03 -1.03 4.92
CA ILE A 107 -4.58 -1.15 4.88
C ILE A 107 -4.08 -0.51 6.17
N PRO A 108 -3.35 -1.25 7.01
CA PRO A 108 -2.88 -0.70 8.29
C PRO A 108 -1.99 0.51 8.04
N PHE A 109 -1.98 1.44 8.98
CA PHE A 109 -0.98 2.51 9.02
C PHE A 109 0.42 1.90 9.10
N PHE A 110 1.34 2.39 8.29
CA PHE A 110 2.76 2.09 8.43
C PHE A 110 3.63 3.33 8.20
N PRO A 111 4.69 3.51 9.02
CA PRO A 111 5.61 4.63 8.86
C PRO A 111 6.55 4.39 7.68
N LEU A 112 6.86 5.47 6.98
CA LEU A 112 7.98 5.57 6.05
C LEU A 112 9.06 6.34 6.78
N ALA A 113 10.16 5.70 7.17
CA ALA A 113 11.24 6.38 7.89
C ALA A 113 12.58 5.94 7.31
N ALA A 114 13.37 6.90 6.85
CA ALA A 114 14.75 6.65 6.47
C ALA A 114 15.60 6.45 7.74
N PRO A 115 16.64 5.59 7.71
CA PRO A 115 17.59 5.47 8.81
C PRO A 115 18.25 6.81 9.14
N ALA A 116 18.58 7.05 10.42
CA ALA A 116 19.27 8.28 10.83
C ALA A 116 20.65 8.47 10.16
N THR A 117 21.23 7.39 9.62
CA THR A 117 22.49 7.40 8.85
C THR A 117 22.28 7.60 7.35
N ALA A 118 21.06 7.82 6.88
CA ALA A 118 20.77 8.13 5.48
C ALA A 118 21.11 9.61 5.22
N GLY A 119 22.39 9.90 5.04
CA GLY A 119 22.95 11.24 4.88
C GLY A 119 24.40 11.27 5.33
#